data_AF-A0A9E6AFN4-F1
#
_entry.id   AF-A0A9E6AFN4-F1
#
_cell.length_a   1.000
_cell.length_b   1.000
_cell.length_c   1.000
_cell.angle_alpha   90.00
_cell.angle_beta   90.00
_cell.angle_gamma   90.00
#
_symmetry.space_group_name_H-M   'P 1'
#
loop_
_entity.id
_entity.type
_entity.pdbx_description
1 polymer ?
#
loop_
_entity_poly.entity_id
_entity_poly.type
_entity_poly.pdbx_seq_one_letter_code
_entity_poly.pdbx_strand_id
1 'polypeptide(L)'
;MTNDEPTESEKNEELRRRAMGRRGGIAVYSLVVVVFTAVASIQVILQVWPPIAFDVPAGASCRPALKGLLTAVKRARAAAAASSDGERAALQQFRSTIAPEWAIRGSLEEVCAGDPAALKALKLVDRLRYAEEHAVRYEAGDVASLRRTVDQLEPLVATSVESH
;
A
#
# COMPACT_ATOMS: atom_id res chain seq x y z
N MET A 1 60.03 4.60 -51.45
CA MET A 1 58.83 4.66 -50.59
C MET A 1 58.04 3.38 -50.85
N THR A 2 58.40 2.30 -50.15
CA THR A 2 57.65 1.05 -50.17
C THR A 2 56.51 1.20 -49.18
N ASN A 3 55.28 1.14 -49.68
CA ASN A 3 54.09 1.01 -48.84
C ASN A 3 54.11 -0.41 -48.28
N ASP A 4 54.57 -0.57 -47.03
CA ASP A 4 54.37 -1.82 -46.31
C ASP A 4 52.88 -1.96 -46.04
N GLU A 5 52.23 -2.79 -46.84
CA GLU A 5 50.83 -3.13 -46.65
C GLU A 5 50.74 -4.09 -45.45
N PRO A 6 50.02 -3.71 -44.38
CA PRO A 6 50.02 -4.50 -43.17
C PRO A 6 49.45 -5.88 -43.44
N THR A 7 50.16 -6.89 -42.94
CA THR A 7 49.84 -8.30 -43.14
C THR A 7 48.43 -8.61 -42.62
N GLU A 8 47.72 -9.51 -43.30
CA GLU A 8 46.34 -9.86 -42.94
C GLU A 8 46.21 -10.35 -41.49
N SER A 9 47.28 -10.91 -40.92
CA SER A 9 47.35 -11.32 -39.51
C SER A 9 47.27 -10.15 -38.53
N GLU A 10 47.92 -9.02 -38.81
CA GLU A 10 47.90 -7.85 -37.92
C GLU A 10 46.52 -7.16 -37.91
N LYS A 11 45.89 -7.04 -39.09
CA LYS A 11 44.52 -6.50 -39.22
C LYS A 11 43.50 -7.36 -38.43
N ASN A 12 43.65 -8.68 -38.49
CA ASN A 12 42.77 -9.61 -37.77
C ASN A 12 42.96 -9.56 -36.24
N GLU A 13 44.18 -9.32 -35.75
CA GLU A 13 44.44 -9.19 -34.30
C GLU A 13 43.87 -7.87 -33.74
N GLU A 14 43.98 -6.75 -34.47
CA GLU A 14 43.36 -5.48 -34.08
C GLU A 14 41.83 -5.57 -34.04
N LEU A 15 41.21 -6.21 -35.02
CA LEU A 15 39.75 -6.42 -35.05
C LEU A 15 39.30 -7.30 -33.87
N ARG A 16 40.07 -8.33 -33.51
CA ARG A 16 39.80 -9.17 -32.33
C ARG A 16 39.93 -8.41 -31.02
N ARG A 17 40.95 -7.56 -30.85
CA ARG A 17 41.10 -6.72 -29.65
C ARG A 17 39.96 -5.70 -29.51
N ARG A 18 39.55 -5.06 -30.60
CA ARG A 18 38.40 -4.13 -30.60
C ARG A 18 37.08 -4.85 -30.32
N ALA A 19 36.89 -6.06 -30.85
CA ALA A 19 35.71 -6.87 -30.58
C ALA A 19 35.66 -7.38 -29.13
N MET A 20 36.79 -7.73 -28.53
CA MET A 20 36.87 -8.13 -27.12
C MET A 20 36.58 -6.97 -26.17
N GLY A 21 37.09 -5.76 -26.45
CA GLY A 21 36.77 -4.58 -25.65
C GLY A 21 35.28 -4.26 -25.63
N ARG A 22 34.62 -4.34 -26.80
CA ARG A 22 33.16 -4.13 -26.90
C ARG A 22 32.36 -5.19 -26.16
N ARG A 23 32.74 -6.47 -26.26
CA ARG A 23 32.08 -7.57 -25.54
C ARG A 23 32.27 -7.47 -24.02
N GLY A 24 33.45 -7.06 -23.57
CA GLY A 24 33.72 -6.80 -22.16
C GLY A 24 32.84 -5.67 -21.60
N GLY A 25 32.73 -4.55 -22.33
CA GLY A 25 31.86 -3.44 -21.95
C GLY A 25 30.38 -3.84 -21.84
N ILE A 26 29.87 -4.60 -22.82
CA ILE A 26 28.48 -5.10 -22.80
C ILE A 26 28.26 -6.05 -21.62
N ALA A 27 29.21 -6.96 -21.34
CA ALA A 27 29.11 -7.89 -20.22
C ALA A 27 29.07 -7.16 -18.87
N VAL A 28 29.93 -6.17 -18.66
CA VAL A 28 29.94 -5.37 -17.42
C VAL A 28 28.65 -4.55 -17.29
N TYR A 29 28.22 -3.87 -18.36
CA TYR A 29 26.99 -3.09 -18.33
C TYR A 29 25.76 -3.94 -18.02
N SER A 30 25.62 -5.09 -18.70
CA SER A 30 24.50 -6.02 -18.45
C SER A 30 24.49 -6.56 -17.03
N LEU A 31 25.66 -6.88 -16.46
CA LEU A 31 25.79 -7.29 -15.06
C LEU A 31 25.26 -6.21 -14.10
N VAL A 32 25.68 -4.95 -14.30
CA VAL A 32 25.26 -3.83 -13.44
C VAL A 32 23.75 -3.62 -13.51
N VAL A 33 23.17 -3.64 -14.72
CA VAL A 33 21.73 -3.49 -14.92
C VAL A 33 20.96 -4.62 -14.22
N VAL A 34 21.39 -5.88 -14.40
CA VAL A 34 20.73 -7.03 -13.77
C VAL A 34 20.77 -6.95 -12.24
N VAL A 35 21.92 -6.61 -11.66
CA VAL A 35 22.07 -6.45 -10.20
C VAL A 35 21.17 -5.33 -9.70
N PHE A 36 21.19 -4.17 -10.36
CA PHE A 36 20.35 -3.03 -9.98
C PHE A 36 18.86 -3.38 -10.05
N THR A 37 18.41 -3.99 -11.15
CA THR A 37 17.02 -4.44 -11.31
C THR A 37 16.63 -5.46 -10.25
N ALA A 38 17.52 -6.41 -9.92
CA ALA A 38 17.26 -7.40 -8.87
C ALA A 38 17.12 -6.73 -7.49
N VAL A 39 18.02 -5.82 -7.13
CA VAL A 39 17.96 -5.09 -5.85
C VAL A 39 16.69 -4.25 -5.75
N ALA A 40 16.36 -3.48 -6.81
CA ALA A 40 15.15 -2.67 -6.84
C ALA A 40 13.89 -3.54 -6.74
N SER A 41 13.87 -4.67 -7.45
CA SER A 41 12.75 -5.63 -7.39
C SER A 41 12.59 -6.23 -6.00
N ILE A 42 13.69 -6.61 -5.35
CA ILE A 42 13.69 -7.11 -3.97
C ILE A 42 13.17 -6.05 -3.01
N GLN A 43 13.61 -4.79 -3.14
CA GLN A 43 13.12 -3.70 -2.28
C GLN A 43 11.61 -3.49 -2.42
N VAL A 44 11.08 -3.50 -3.66
CA VAL A 44 9.63 -3.41 -3.90
C VAL A 44 8.90 -4.61 -3.32
N ILE A 45 9.42 -5.82 -3.50
CA ILE A 45 8.85 -7.04 -2.92
C ILE A 45 8.81 -6.95 -1.39
N LEU A 46 9.89 -6.48 -0.74
CA LEU A 46 9.96 -6.32 0.71
C LEU A 46 9.13 -5.14 1.23
N GLN A 47 8.81 -4.13 0.41
CA GLN A 47 7.88 -3.07 0.79
C GLN A 47 6.42 -3.51 0.69
N VAL A 48 6.09 -4.33 -0.32
CA VAL A 48 4.73 -4.87 -0.52
C VAL A 48 4.47 -6.05 0.42
N TRP A 49 5.48 -6.88 0.66
CA TRP A 49 5.52 -7.99 1.60
C TRP A 49 6.71 -7.83 2.55
N PRO A 50 6.64 -6.91 3.54
CA PRO A 50 7.64 -6.88 4.59
C PRO A 50 7.73 -8.28 5.20
N PRO A 51 8.94 -8.86 5.36
CA PRO A 51 9.10 -10.10 6.09
C PRO A 51 8.52 -9.83 7.47
N ILE A 52 7.40 -10.48 7.73
CA ILE A 52 6.57 -10.23 8.89
C ILE A 52 7.35 -10.71 10.13
N ALA A 53 8.22 -9.85 10.64
CA ALA A 53 8.57 -9.82 12.05
C ALA A 53 7.55 -8.88 12.70
N PHE A 54 6.26 -9.27 12.68
CA PHE A 54 5.39 -8.75 13.72
C PHE A 54 5.89 -9.43 14.98
N ASP A 55 6.60 -8.67 15.81
CA ASP A 55 6.73 -8.96 17.23
C ASP A 55 5.29 -9.05 17.76
N VAL A 56 4.69 -10.23 17.65
CA VAL A 56 3.53 -10.60 18.45
C VAL A 56 4.08 -10.49 19.86
N PRO A 57 3.69 -9.46 20.65
CA PRO A 57 4.30 -9.26 21.95
C PRO A 57 4.19 -10.58 22.69
N ALA A 58 5.31 -11.08 23.21
CA ALA A 58 5.36 -12.39 23.86
C ALA A 58 4.23 -12.47 24.91
N GLY A 59 3.17 -13.23 24.60
CA GLY A 59 1.93 -13.27 25.39
C GLY A 59 0.68 -12.64 24.77
N ALA A 60 0.68 -12.22 23.50
CA ALA A 60 -0.55 -11.81 22.81
C ALA A 60 -1.47 -13.03 22.66
N SER A 61 -2.37 -13.19 23.63
CA SER A 61 -3.41 -14.20 23.55
C SER A 61 -4.40 -13.81 22.44
N CYS A 62 -4.85 -14.81 21.68
CA CYS A 62 -5.76 -14.65 20.55
C CYS A 62 -6.98 -13.75 20.86
N ARG A 63 -7.57 -13.91 22.05
CA ARG A 63 -8.80 -13.19 22.45
C ARG A 63 -8.59 -11.70 22.69
N PRO A 64 -7.59 -11.25 23.48
CA PRO A 64 -7.23 -9.83 23.55
C PRO A 64 -6.91 -9.20 22.20
N ALA A 65 -6.17 -9.90 21.33
CA ALA A 65 -5.86 -9.36 20.00
C ALA A 65 -7.13 -9.18 19.15
N LEU A 66 -8.04 -10.15 19.17
CA LEU A 66 -9.34 -10.04 18.51
C LEU A 66 -10.19 -8.88 19.07
N LYS A 67 -10.17 -8.66 20.39
CA LYS A 67 -10.83 -7.50 21.02
C LYS A 67 -10.20 -6.19 20.57
N GLY A 68 -8.88 -6.16 20.37
CA GLY A 68 -8.15 -5.04 19.79
C GLY A 68 -8.66 -4.71 18.39
N LEU A 69 -8.76 -5.70 17.51
CA LEU A 69 -9.29 -5.51 16.15
C LEU A 69 -10.72 -4.95 16.16
N LEU A 70 -11.60 -5.50 16.99
CA LEU A 70 -12.98 -5.01 17.09
C LEU A 70 -13.04 -3.55 17.56
N THR A 71 -12.19 -3.18 18.51
CA THR A 71 -12.08 -1.81 19.03
C THR A 71 -11.53 -0.87 17.96
N ALA A 72 -10.55 -1.31 17.19
CA ALA A 72 -9.97 -0.55 16.08
C ALA A 72 -11.00 -0.26 14.98
N VAL A 73 -11.84 -1.23 14.59
CA VAL A 73 -12.93 -1.01 13.62
C VAL A 73 -13.90 0.07 14.12
N LYS A 74 -14.31 0.00 15.39
CA LYS A 74 -15.21 1.02 15.98
C LYS A 74 -14.58 2.41 15.99
N ARG A 75 -13.31 2.51 16.37
CA ARG A 75 -12.55 3.77 16.37
C ARG A 75 -12.42 4.32 14.95
N ALA A 76 -12.11 3.46 13.98
CA ALA A 76 -11.98 3.84 12.57
C ALA A 76 -13.31 4.37 12.00
N ARG A 77 -14.44 3.73 12.33
CA ARG A 77 -15.76 4.22 11.95
C ARG A 77 -16.04 5.61 12.53
N ALA A 78 -15.77 5.81 13.83
CA ALA A 78 -15.97 7.10 14.46
C ALA A 78 -15.09 8.20 13.84
N ALA A 79 -13.83 7.89 13.52
CA ALA A 79 -12.93 8.81 12.85
C ALA A 79 -13.38 9.15 11.42
N ALA A 80 -13.90 8.17 10.67
CA ALA A 80 -14.45 8.37 9.34
C ALA A 80 -15.71 9.24 9.36
N ALA A 81 -16.62 9.01 10.31
CA ALA A 81 -17.84 9.80 10.48
C ALA A 81 -17.56 11.27 10.87
N ALA A 82 -16.41 11.54 11.51
CA ALA A 82 -15.97 12.90 11.81
C ALA A 82 -15.40 13.64 10.59
N SER A 83 -15.11 12.94 9.48
CA SER A 83 -14.56 13.56 8.27
C SER A 83 -15.62 14.36 7.52
N SER A 84 -15.30 15.61 7.20
CA SER A 84 -16.14 16.50 6.39
C SER A 84 -15.82 16.51 4.91
N ASP A 85 -14.67 15.95 4.52
CA ASP A 85 -14.00 16.29 3.26
C ASP A 85 -14.38 15.31 2.12
N GLY A 86 -15.57 14.72 2.23
CA GLY A 86 -16.13 13.79 1.26
C GLY A 86 -15.63 12.35 1.38
N GLU A 87 -16.08 11.51 0.45
CA GLU A 87 -15.91 10.06 0.47
C GLU A 87 -14.45 9.61 0.58
N ARG A 88 -13.57 10.18 -0.25
CA ARG A 88 -12.16 9.77 -0.31
C ARG A 88 -11.44 10.04 1.01
N ALA A 89 -11.71 11.18 1.63
CA ALA A 89 -11.12 11.56 2.90
C ALA A 89 -11.64 10.69 4.05
N ALA A 90 -12.96 10.44 4.10
CA ALA A 90 -13.56 9.55 5.09
C ALA A 90 -12.99 8.11 5.00
N LEU A 91 -12.83 7.58 3.79
CA LEU A 91 -12.19 6.28 3.57
C LEU A 91 -10.71 6.26 3.94
N GLN A 92 -9.97 7.31 3.60
CA GLN A 92 -8.56 7.42 3.97
C GLN A 92 -8.42 7.44 5.50
N GLN A 93 -9.28 8.19 6.19
CA GLN A 93 -9.30 8.28 7.65
C GLN A 93 -9.67 6.94 8.29
N PHE A 94 -10.66 6.23 7.75
CA PHE A 94 -11.00 4.88 8.20
C PHE A 94 -9.78 3.94 8.11
N ARG A 95 -9.13 3.91 6.93
CA ARG A 95 -7.99 3.01 6.66
C ARG A 95 -6.75 3.36 7.46
N SER A 96 -6.42 4.64 7.62
CA SER A 96 -5.27 5.07 8.42
C SER A 96 -5.50 4.76 9.91
N THR A 97 -6.73 4.95 10.39
CA THR A 97 -7.07 4.71 11.80
C THR A 97 -7.04 3.24 12.17
N ILE A 98 -7.39 2.32 11.26
CA ILE A 98 -7.38 0.87 11.54
C ILE A 98 -6.02 0.21 11.32
N ALA A 99 -5.14 0.82 10.52
CA ALA A 99 -3.90 0.22 10.06
C ALA A 99 -2.98 -0.35 11.17
N PRO A 100 -2.77 0.31 12.32
CA PRO A 100 -1.85 -0.19 13.34
C PRO A 100 -2.28 -1.54 13.90
N GLU A 101 -3.55 -1.69 14.26
CA GLU A 101 -4.08 -2.95 14.80
C GLU A 101 -4.30 -3.98 13.69
N TRP A 102 -4.60 -3.54 12.47
CA TRP A 102 -4.79 -4.46 11.35
C TRP A 102 -3.50 -5.08 10.83
N ALA A 103 -2.35 -4.48 11.13
CA ALA A 103 -1.04 -4.99 10.74
C ALA A 103 -0.82 -6.43 11.25
N ILE A 104 -1.20 -6.71 12.49
CA ILE A 104 -1.05 -8.05 13.09
C ILE A 104 -2.10 -9.07 12.62
N ARG A 105 -3.08 -8.68 11.79
CA ARG A 105 -4.18 -9.59 11.39
C ARG A 105 -3.65 -10.87 10.73
N GLY A 106 -2.58 -10.79 9.94
CA GLY A 106 -2.01 -11.94 9.24
C GLY A 106 -1.52 -13.05 10.19
N SER A 107 -0.91 -12.70 11.32
CA SER A 107 -0.38 -13.67 12.29
C SER A 107 -1.45 -14.24 13.23
N LEU A 108 -2.64 -13.62 13.31
CA LEU A 108 -3.69 -14.08 14.23
C LEU A 108 -4.29 -15.43 13.85
N GLU A 109 -4.20 -15.87 12.60
CA GLU A 109 -4.67 -17.22 12.23
C GLU A 109 -3.85 -18.31 12.92
N GLU A 110 -2.52 -18.13 12.98
CA GLU A 110 -1.61 -19.05 13.66
C GLU A 110 -1.80 -18.96 15.19
N VAL A 111 -1.85 -17.75 15.73
CA VAL A 111 -2.05 -17.52 17.17
C VAL A 111 -3.40 -18.07 17.67
N CYS A 112 -4.43 -18.06 16.82
CA CYS A 112 -5.77 -18.55 17.14
C CYS A 112 -6.03 -20.01 16.72
N ALA A 113 -5.04 -20.73 16.17
CA ALA A 113 -5.24 -22.08 15.62
C ALA A 113 -5.87 -23.08 16.61
N GLY A 114 -5.58 -22.92 17.91
CA GLY A 114 -6.13 -23.75 18.99
C GLY A 114 -7.52 -23.36 19.52
N ASP A 115 -8.13 -22.25 19.06
CA ASP A 115 -9.45 -21.78 19.49
C ASP A 115 -10.39 -21.60 18.28
N PRO A 116 -11.18 -22.64 17.92
CA PRO A 116 -12.11 -22.58 16.77
C PRO A 116 -13.15 -21.45 16.88
N ALA A 117 -13.59 -21.12 18.10
CA ALA A 117 -14.53 -20.04 18.31
C ALA A 117 -13.89 -18.68 18.01
N ALA A 118 -12.63 -18.50 18.41
CA ALA A 118 -11.88 -17.28 18.10
C ALA A 118 -11.56 -17.15 16.60
N LEU A 119 -11.23 -18.24 15.89
CA LEU A 119 -11.09 -18.21 14.42
C LEU A 119 -12.39 -17.82 13.72
N LYS A 120 -13.54 -18.34 14.18
CA LYS A 120 -14.84 -17.93 13.65
C LYS A 120 -15.08 -16.44 13.89
N ALA A 121 -14.76 -15.95 15.08
CA ALA A 121 -14.92 -14.54 15.42
C ALA A 121 -13.96 -13.63 14.62
N LEU A 122 -12.73 -14.08 14.35
CA LEU A 122 -11.76 -13.39 13.49
C LEU A 122 -12.33 -13.19 12.07
N LYS A 123 -12.90 -14.24 11.48
CA LYS A 123 -13.58 -14.14 10.17
C LYS A 123 -14.78 -13.18 10.19
N LEU A 124 -15.53 -13.13 11.29
CA LEU A 124 -16.62 -12.17 11.45
C LEU A 124 -16.11 -10.74 11.55
N VAL A 125 -14.98 -10.52 12.22
CA VAL A 125 -14.32 -9.20 12.29
C VAL A 125 -13.82 -8.75 10.92
N ASP A 126 -13.28 -9.65 10.09
CA ASP A 126 -12.92 -9.32 8.71
C ASP A 126 -14.13 -8.90 7.87
N ARG A 127 -15.22 -9.65 7.98
CA ARG A 127 -16.50 -9.31 7.30
C ARG A 127 -17.04 -7.98 7.79
N LEU A 128 -16.97 -7.72 9.11
CA LEU A 128 -17.40 -6.45 9.69
C LEU A 128 -16.57 -5.29 9.13
N ARG A 129 -15.23 -5.40 9.12
CA ARG A 129 -14.38 -4.35 8.52
C ARG A 129 -14.78 -4.09 7.08
N TYR A 130 -14.94 -5.14 6.27
CA TYR A 130 -15.32 -4.99 4.88
C TYR A 130 -16.67 -4.28 4.72
N ALA A 131 -17.67 -4.65 5.53
CA ALA A 131 -18.98 -4.01 5.53
C ALA A 131 -18.92 -2.54 5.96
N GLU A 132 -18.16 -2.22 7.01
CA GLU A 132 -17.97 -0.84 7.50
C GLU A 132 -17.24 0.01 6.46
N GLU A 133 -16.21 -0.52 5.81
CA GLU A 133 -15.50 0.20 4.74
C GLU A 133 -16.45 0.52 3.57
N HIS A 134 -17.40 -0.36 3.25
CA HIS A 134 -18.44 -0.09 2.25
C HIS A 134 -19.46 0.94 2.75
N ALA A 135 -19.94 0.81 3.99
CA ALA A 135 -20.87 1.75 4.60
C ALA A 135 -20.32 3.18 4.61
N VAL A 136 -19.03 3.35 4.95
CA VAL A 136 -18.35 4.65 4.92
C VAL A 136 -18.41 5.28 3.52
N ARG A 137 -18.33 4.50 2.43
CA ARG A 137 -18.46 5.05 1.07
C ARG A 137 -19.84 5.66 0.83
N TYR A 138 -20.87 4.90 1.18
CA TYR A 138 -22.25 5.32 0.98
C TYR A 138 -22.59 6.52 1.87
N GLU A 139 -22.31 6.43 3.18
CA GLU A 139 -22.61 7.50 4.14
C GLU A 139 -21.89 8.80 3.78
N ALA A 140 -20.60 8.75 3.43
CA ALA A 140 -19.85 9.96 3.08
C ALA A 140 -20.29 10.56 1.74
N GLY A 141 -20.72 9.74 0.78
CA GLY A 141 -21.29 10.21 -0.50
C GLY A 141 -22.60 10.98 -0.30
N ASP A 142 -23.53 10.41 0.46
CA ASP A 142 -24.84 11.00 0.72
C ASP A 142 -24.73 12.31 1.52
N VAL A 143 -23.91 12.32 2.58
CA VAL A 143 -23.70 13.53 3.41
C VAL A 143 -23.02 14.65 2.62
N ALA A 144 -22.03 14.33 1.79
CA ALA A 144 -21.35 15.33 0.96
C ALA A 144 -22.28 15.91 -0.13
N SER A 145 -23.23 15.14 -0.63
CA SER A 145 -24.27 15.66 -1.52
C SER A 145 -25.20 16.62 -0.78
N LEU A 146 -25.68 16.22 0.40
CA LEU A 146 -26.61 17.02 1.19
C LEU A 146 -26.00 18.38 1.60
N ARG A 147 -24.72 18.41 2.01
CA ARG A 147 -24.01 19.67 2.34
C ARG A 147 -23.94 20.62 1.16
N ARG A 148 -23.58 20.14 -0.03
CA ARG A 148 -23.57 20.97 -1.24
C ARG A 148 -24.93 21.59 -1.53
N THR A 149 -26.02 20.85 -1.26
CA THR A 149 -27.37 21.40 -1.36
C THR A 149 -27.64 22.47 -0.30
N VAL A 150 -27.25 22.25 0.96
CA VAL A 150 -27.42 23.23 2.04
C VAL A 150 -26.61 24.51 1.78
N ASP A 151 -25.36 24.39 1.36
CA ASP A 151 -24.49 25.54 1.04
C ASP A 151 -25.07 26.41 -0.10
N GLN A 152 -25.77 25.79 -1.05
CA GLN A 152 -26.48 26.50 -2.13
C GLN A 152 -27.73 27.23 -1.64
N LEU A 153 -28.36 26.76 -0.55
CA LEU A 153 -29.56 27.35 0.02
C LEU A 153 -29.24 28.50 0.98
N GLU A 154 -28.09 28.46 1.66
CA GLU A 154 -27.66 29.48 2.62
C GLU A 154 -27.74 30.93 2.12
N PRO A 155 -27.23 31.30 0.92
CA PRO A 155 -27.33 32.68 0.43
C PRO A 155 -28.77 33.10 0.08
N LEU A 156 -29.64 32.14 -0.30
CA LEU A 156 -31.05 32.40 -0.60
C LEU A 156 -31.85 32.68 0.66
N VAL A 157 -31.50 32.01 1.77
CA VAL A 157 -32.11 32.28 3.07
C VAL A 157 -31.61 33.61 3.64
N ALA A 158 -30.31 33.90 3.55
CA ALA A 158 -29.72 35.14 4.06
C ALA A 158 -30.34 36.40 3.42
N THR A 159 -30.56 36.39 2.10
CA THR A 159 -31.17 37.52 1.37
C THR A 159 -32.65 37.74 1.68
N SER A 160 -33.37 36.71 2.15
CA SER A 160 -34.78 36.86 2.56
C SER A 160 -34.95 37.58 3.90
N VAL A 161 -33.96 37.49 4.80
CA VAL A 161 -33.99 38.10 6.14
C VAL A 161 -33.72 39.61 6.10
N GLU A 162 -32.95 40.10 5.13
CA GLU A 162 -32.66 41.55 4.98
C GLU A 162 -33.80 42.36 4.35
N SER A 163 -34.89 41.71 3.92
CA SER A 163 -36.03 42.37 3.23
C SER A 163 -37.22 42.71 4.15
N HIS A 164 -37.09 42.52 5.46
CA HIS A 164 -38.10 42.79 6.48
C HIS A 164 -37.61 43.82 7.51
#